data_AF-A0A7S1GMQ8-F1
#
_entry.id   AF-A0A7S1GMQ8-F1
#
_cell.length_a   1.000
_cell.length_b   1.000
_cell.length_c   1.000
_cell.angle_alpha   90.00
_cell.angle_beta   90.00
_cell.angle_gamma   90.00
#
_symmetry.space_group_name_H-M   'P 1'
#
loop_
_entity.id
_entity.type
_entity.pdbx_description
1 polymer ?
#
loop_
_entity_poly.entity_id
_entity_poly.type
_entity_poly.pdbx_seq_one_letter_code
_entity_poly.pdbx_strand_id
1 'polypeptide(L)'
;ALFANLCSKLDALSNYHFTPRPLQTHEEDTDVKPATTPAIAMEEVLPLHVSNARGVAPEEVYDAKKGRDAIVRGESELTQVERKRVRNAKKAARRKARKAKLADEKLLSRLEPGLGLNNPYEKRKAREELAMARSRGKLITGQQEEGNQRQGGGGNSNSSGKFFEHMQQVVKQAVRQGGEEEDQR
;
A
#
# COMPACT_ATOMS: atom_id res chain seq x y z
N ALA A 1 -37.04 -2.82 -3.75
CA ALA A 1 -38.40 -2.91 -4.31
C ALA A 1 -39.48 -2.41 -3.34
N LEU A 2 -39.64 -3.00 -2.15
CA LEU A 2 -40.74 -2.64 -1.22
C LEU A 2 -40.69 -1.17 -0.74
N PHE A 3 -39.51 -0.68 -0.38
CA PHE A 3 -39.31 0.72 0.03
C PHE A 3 -39.66 1.72 -1.09
N ALA A 4 -39.21 1.46 -2.32
CA ALA A 4 -39.52 2.30 -3.49
C ALA A 4 -41.03 2.39 -3.76
N ASN A 5 -41.75 1.27 -3.66
CA ASN A 5 -43.20 1.23 -3.83
C ASN A 5 -43.96 1.94 -2.72
N LEU A 6 -43.45 1.93 -1.49
CA LEU A 6 -44.05 2.67 -0.38
C LEU A 6 -43.84 4.17 -0.57
N CYS A 7 -42.60 4.60 -0.85
CA CYS A 7 -42.28 6.01 -1.10
C CYS A 7 -43.07 6.56 -2.29
N SER A 8 -43.20 5.83 -3.40
CA SER A 8 -43.97 6.29 -4.56
C SER A 8 -45.45 6.54 -4.23
N LYS A 9 -46.04 5.71 -3.35
CA LYS A 9 -47.43 5.87 -2.90
C LYS A 9 -47.59 7.05 -1.94
N LEU A 10 -46.63 7.25 -1.04
CA LEU A 10 -46.64 8.38 -0.11
C LEU A 10 -46.40 9.72 -0.82
N ASP A 11 -45.50 9.75 -1.81
CA ASP A 11 -45.23 10.92 -2.64
C ASP A 11 -46.49 11.33 -3.44
N ALA A 12 -47.25 10.35 -3.95
CA ALA A 12 -48.52 10.62 -4.62
C ALA A 12 -49.59 11.16 -3.66
N LEU A 13 -49.67 10.64 -2.44
CA LEU A 13 -50.63 11.08 -1.42
C LEU A 13 -50.33 12.48 -0.88
N SER A 14 -49.04 12.86 -0.84
CA SER A 14 -48.58 14.19 -0.40
C SER A 14 -48.56 15.24 -1.52
N ASN A 15 -49.16 14.95 -2.68
CA ASN A 15 -49.17 15.81 -3.87
C ASN A 15 -47.75 16.21 -4.33
N TYR A 16 -46.81 15.28 -4.24
CA TYR A 16 -45.40 15.47 -4.60
C TYR A 16 -44.70 16.61 -3.85
N HIS A 17 -45.21 17.02 -2.68
CA HIS A 17 -44.56 17.97 -1.78
C HIS A 17 -43.64 17.23 -0.80
N PHE A 18 -42.53 16.69 -1.29
CA PHE A 18 -41.52 16.01 -0.48
C PHE A 18 -40.13 16.58 -0.78
N THR A 19 -39.16 16.31 0.10
CA THR A 19 -37.76 16.64 -0.17
C THR A 19 -37.23 15.69 -1.24
N PRO A 20 -36.66 16.19 -2.35
CA PRO A 20 -36.16 15.33 -3.42
C PRO A 20 -35.19 14.29 -2.86
N ARG A 21 -35.23 13.07 -3.41
CA ARG A 21 -34.33 12.00 -2.97
C ARG A 21 -32.88 12.50 -3.06
N PRO A 22 -32.03 12.22 -2.05
CA PRO A 22 -30.63 12.59 -2.14
C PRO A 22 -30.02 11.90 -3.35
N LEU A 23 -29.23 12.64 -4.13
CA LEU A 23 -28.47 12.09 -5.25
C LEU A 23 -27.62 10.94 -4.72
N GLN A 24 -28.00 9.71 -5.07
CA GLN A 24 -27.15 8.57 -4.82
C GLN A 24 -25.99 8.71 -5.80
N THR A 25 -24.86 9.17 -5.31
CA THR A 25 -23.62 9.33 -6.10
C THR A 25 -23.23 8.05 -6.84
N HIS A 26 -23.75 6.89 -6.40
CA HIS A 26 -23.53 5.61 -7.06
C HIS A 26 -24.41 5.37 -8.28
N GLU A 27 -25.60 5.96 -8.41
CA GLU A 27 -26.50 5.69 -9.53
C GLU A 27 -26.14 6.54 -10.75
N GLU A 28 -25.84 7.84 -10.58
CA GLU A 28 -25.44 8.69 -11.72
C GLU A 28 -24.06 8.33 -12.29
N ASP A 29 -23.13 7.86 -11.45
CA ASP A 29 -21.78 7.46 -11.89
C ASP A 29 -21.76 6.05 -12.54
N THR A 30 -22.83 5.26 -12.42
CA THR A 30 -22.90 3.88 -12.96
C THR A 30 -23.85 3.73 -14.14
N ASP A 31 -24.44 4.82 -14.62
CA ASP A 31 -25.18 4.82 -15.89
C ASP A 31 -24.19 4.64 -17.06
N VAL A 32 -23.98 3.38 -17.44
CA VAL A 32 -23.16 3.00 -18.59
C VAL A 32 -23.90 3.43 -19.86
N LYS A 33 -23.64 4.65 -20.32
CA LYS A 33 -24.09 5.10 -21.64
C LYS A 33 -23.47 4.19 -22.71
N PRO A 34 -24.27 3.56 -23.58
CA PRO A 34 -23.74 2.67 -24.60
C PRO A 34 -22.88 3.47 -25.60
N ALA A 35 -21.58 3.15 -25.67
CA ALA A 35 -20.61 3.97 -26.39
C ALA A 35 -20.79 4.03 -27.92
N THR A 36 -21.66 3.17 -28.47
CA THR A 36 -21.80 2.96 -29.92
C THR A 36 -23.08 3.56 -30.49
N THR A 37 -24.04 3.98 -29.66
CA THR A 37 -25.31 4.51 -30.17
C THR A 37 -25.15 5.98 -30.61
N PRO A 38 -25.66 6.36 -31.80
CA PRO A 38 -25.67 7.75 -32.20
C PRO A 38 -26.59 8.55 -31.27
N ALA A 39 -26.24 9.81 -31.03
CA ALA A 39 -26.97 10.67 -30.08
C ALA A 39 -28.47 10.73 -30.38
N ILE A 40 -28.84 10.78 -31.67
CA ILE A 40 -30.23 10.85 -32.12
C ILE A 40 -31.02 9.55 -31.88
N ALA A 41 -30.39 8.37 -31.93
CA ALA A 41 -31.11 7.10 -31.74
C ALA A 41 -31.55 6.85 -30.30
N MET A 42 -31.04 7.62 -29.33
CA MET A 42 -31.54 7.63 -27.95
C MET A 42 -32.80 8.50 -27.80
N GLU A 43 -33.05 9.43 -28.72
CA GLU A 43 -34.11 10.43 -28.61
C GLU A 43 -35.38 10.02 -29.36
N GLU A 44 -35.26 9.51 -30.61
CA GLU A 44 -36.42 9.23 -31.47
C GLU A 44 -36.24 7.95 -32.32
N VAL A 45 -37.36 7.23 -32.54
CA VAL A 45 -37.42 6.01 -33.39
C VAL A 45 -37.92 6.33 -34.82
N LEU A 46 -38.18 7.60 -35.12
CA LEU A 46 -38.66 8.02 -36.43
C LEU A 46 -37.51 8.08 -37.45
N PRO A 47 -37.68 7.57 -38.68
CA PRO A 47 -36.65 7.57 -39.72
C PRO A 47 -36.55 8.94 -40.42
N LEU A 48 -36.54 10.04 -39.65
CA LEU A 48 -36.50 11.40 -40.20
C LEU A 48 -35.06 11.88 -40.40
N HIS A 49 -34.14 11.54 -39.49
CA HIS A 49 -32.74 11.96 -39.55
C HIS A 49 -31.81 10.92 -38.91
N VAL A 50 -30.72 10.58 -39.59
CA VAL A 50 -29.61 9.79 -39.02
C VAL A 50 -28.41 10.71 -38.79
N SER A 51 -28.02 10.91 -37.53
CA SER A 51 -26.76 11.59 -37.20
C SER A 51 -25.67 10.56 -36.94
N ASN A 52 -24.48 10.82 -37.49
CA ASN A 52 -23.29 10.02 -37.26
C ASN A 52 -22.56 10.39 -35.95
N ALA A 53 -23.03 11.40 -35.21
CA ALA A 53 -22.42 11.84 -33.96
C ALA A 53 -22.68 10.83 -32.83
N ARG A 54 -21.62 10.37 -32.16
CA ARG A 54 -21.71 9.49 -30.98
C ARG A 54 -21.99 10.31 -29.73
N GLY A 55 -22.76 9.75 -28.79
CA GLY A 55 -23.03 10.37 -27.48
C GLY A 55 -21.88 10.33 -26.48
N VAL A 56 -20.66 10.05 -26.94
CA VAL A 56 -19.43 9.87 -26.15
C VAL A 56 -18.44 10.94 -26.54
N ALA A 57 -17.79 11.56 -25.56
CA ALA A 57 -16.77 12.55 -25.82
C ALA A 57 -15.51 11.89 -26.44
N PRO A 58 -14.76 12.59 -27.30
CA PRO A 58 -13.52 12.04 -27.86
C PRO A 58 -12.51 11.55 -26.81
N GLU A 59 -12.47 12.20 -25.63
CA GLU A 59 -11.59 11.81 -24.51
C GLU A 59 -12.00 10.48 -23.85
N GLU A 60 -13.28 10.10 -23.92
CA GLU A 60 -13.79 8.83 -23.40
C GLU A 60 -13.51 7.67 -24.38
N VAL A 61 -13.49 7.96 -25.69
CA VAL A 61 -13.08 6.98 -26.72
C VAL A 61 -11.56 6.82 -26.74
N TYR A 62 -10.83 7.91 -26.52
CA TYR A 62 -9.38 7.94 -26.52
C TYR A 62 -8.86 8.80 -25.37
N ASP A 63 -8.40 8.14 -24.31
CA ASP A 63 -7.73 8.81 -23.20
C ASP A 63 -6.31 9.21 -23.62
N ALA A 64 -6.22 10.35 -24.31
CA ALA A 64 -4.95 10.96 -24.64
C ALA A 64 -4.27 11.39 -23.32
N LYS A 65 -3.05 10.91 -23.10
CA LYS A 65 -2.21 11.37 -21.99
C LYS A 65 -2.18 12.89 -21.98
N LYS A 66 -2.61 13.53 -20.90
CA LYS A 66 -2.69 15.00 -20.82
C LYS A 66 -1.34 15.62 -20.48
N GLY A 67 -1.08 16.81 -21.01
CA GLY A 67 0.13 17.60 -20.69
C GLY A 67 1.40 17.12 -21.39
N ARG A 68 2.52 17.02 -20.66
CA ARG A 68 3.83 16.68 -21.26
C ARG A 68 3.89 15.28 -21.88
N ASP A 69 3.06 14.37 -21.39
CA ASP A 69 3.01 13.00 -21.88
C ASP A 69 2.11 12.85 -23.13
N ALA A 70 1.42 13.93 -23.55
CA ALA A 70 0.64 13.98 -24.79
C ALA A 70 1.54 13.89 -26.04
N ILE A 71 2.74 14.46 -25.94
CA ILE A 71 3.73 14.42 -27.01
C ILE A 71 4.65 13.24 -26.70
N VAL A 72 4.47 12.14 -27.43
CA VAL A 72 5.35 10.97 -27.33
C VAL A 72 6.71 11.37 -27.89
N ARG A 73 7.67 11.65 -26.99
CA ARG A 73 9.05 12.03 -27.32
C ARG A 73 9.99 10.89 -26.93
N GLY A 74 10.89 10.53 -27.84
CA GLY A 74 11.93 9.56 -27.54
C GLY A 74 12.95 10.09 -26.53
N GLU A 75 13.62 9.22 -25.77
CA GLU A 75 14.67 9.67 -24.83
C GLU A 75 15.89 10.28 -25.54
N SER A 76 16.15 9.86 -26.78
CA SER A 76 17.19 10.38 -27.68
C SER A 76 16.92 11.80 -28.16
N GLU A 77 15.66 12.20 -28.25
CA GLU A 77 15.22 13.50 -28.73
C GLU A 77 15.20 14.57 -27.63
N LEU A 78 15.33 14.15 -26.36
CA LEU A 78 15.29 15.05 -25.21
C LEU A 78 16.63 15.78 -25.04
N THR A 79 16.54 17.10 -24.95
CA THR A 79 17.69 17.93 -24.55
C THR A 79 18.08 17.68 -23.10
N GLN A 80 19.32 18.03 -22.72
CA GLN A 80 19.80 17.84 -21.35
C GLN A 80 18.94 18.60 -20.31
N VAL A 81 18.44 19.79 -20.67
CA VAL A 81 17.57 20.61 -19.82
C VAL A 81 16.23 19.93 -19.60
N GLU A 82 15.62 19.41 -20.67
CA GLU A 82 14.36 18.66 -20.58
C GLU A 82 14.51 17.39 -19.75
N ARG A 83 15.61 16.62 -19.92
CA ARG A 83 15.90 15.44 -19.09
C ARG A 83 15.98 15.79 -17.60
N LYS A 84 16.64 16.90 -17.24
CA LYS A 84 16.68 17.41 -15.86
C LYS A 84 15.28 17.77 -15.36
N ARG A 85 14.47 18.43 -16.20
CA ARG A 85 13.09 18.81 -15.86
C ARG A 85 12.19 17.60 -15.60
N VAL A 86 12.24 16.57 -16.45
CA VAL A 86 11.50 15.32 -16.28
C VAL A 86 11.92 14.60 -14.99
N ARG A 87 13.22 14.51 -14.72
CA ARG A 87 13.74 13.92 -13.47
C ARG A 87 13.22 14.66 -12.24
N ASN A 88 13.24 15.99 -12.26
CA ASN A 88 12.74 16.81 -11.16
C ASN A 88 11.23 16.63 -10.95
N ALA A 89 10.45 16.55 -12.03
CA ALA A 89 9.02 16.26 -11.96
C ALA A 89 8.74 14.87 -11.34
N LYS A 90 9.45 13.81 -11.79
CA LYS A 90 9.36 12.47 -11.21
C LYS A 90 9.74 12.45 -9.72
N LYS A 91 10.80 13.19 -9.33
CA LYS A 91 11.21 13.34 -7.92
C LYS A 91 10.15 14.06 -7.09
N ALA A 92 9.54 15.12 -7.62
CA ALA A 92 8.48 15.86 -6.96
C ALA A 92 7.22 15.00 -6.77
N ALA A 93 6.82 14.24 -7.80
CA ALA A 93 5.69 13.32 -7.73
C ALA A 93 5.92 12.22 -6.68
N ARG A 94 7.10 11.58 -6.67
CA ARG A 94 7.48 10.61 -5.62
C ARG A 94 7.44 11.23 -4.22
N ARG A 95 7.93 12.46 -4.06
CA ARG A 95 7.89 13.17 -2.77
C ARG A 95 6.45 13.43 -2.32
N LYS A 96 5.56 13.85 -3.23
CA LYS A 96 4.13 14.07 -2.93
C LYS A 96 3.45 12.78 -2.53
N ALA A 97 3.65 11.70 -3.29
CA ALA A 97 3.10 10.38 -2.98
C ALA A 97 3.58 9.85 -1.61
N ARG A 98 4.87 10.00 -1.29
CA ARG A 98 5.39 9.63 0.03
C ARG A 98 4.79 10.47 1.15
N LYS A 99 4.62 11.78 0.94
CA LYS A 99 4.01 12.68 1.94
C LYS A 99 2.54 12.31 2.18
N ALA A 100 1.79 11.97 1.13
CA ALA A 100 0.41 11.51 1.24
C ALA A 100 0.32 10.22 2.06
N LYS A 101 1.13 9.20 1.70
CA LYS A 101 1.21 7.94 2.46
C LYS A 101 1.52 8.18 3.95
N LEU A 102 2.53 9.01 4.26
CA LEU A 102 2.86 9.34 5.65
C LEU A 102 1.72 10.08 6.39
N ALA A 103 0.93 10.88 5.68
CA ALA A 103 -0.22 11.56 6.26
C ALA A 103 -1.35 10.57 6.56
N ASP A 104 -1.67 9.69 5.62
CA ASP A 104 -2.68 8.64 5.77
C ASP A 104 -2.31 7.71 6.94
N GLU A 105 -1.04 7.30 6.98
CA GLU A 105 -0.43 6.53 8.05
C GLU A 105 -0.59 7.18 9.44
N LYS A 106 -0.35 8.49 9.53
CA LYS A 106 -0.53 9.27 10.77
C LYS A 106 -2.00 9.41 11.17
N LEU A 107 -2.92 9.43 10.21
CA LEU A 107 -4.36 9.43 10.48
C LEU A 107 -4.80 8.06 11.01
N LEU A 108 -4.38 6.97 10.36
CA LEU A 108 -4.66 5.60 10.82
C LEU A 108 -4.14 5.36 12.24
N SER A 109 -2.93 5.78 12.56
CA SER A 109 -2.39 5.65 13.92
C SER A 109 -3.18 6.44 14.97
N ARG A 110 -3.84 7.52 14.57
CA ARG A 110 -4.66 8.35 15.46
C ARG A 110 -6.08 7.85 15.63
N LEU A 111 -6.63 7.22 14.59
CA LEU A 111 -7.97 6.65 14.59
C LEU A 111 -8.03 5.31 15.33
N GLU A 112 -6.92 4.56 15.37
CA GLU A 112 -6.81 3.30 16.11
C GLU A 112 -5.78 3.36 17.27
N PRO A 113 -5.96 4.25 18.26
CA PRO A 113 -5.08 4.31 19.41
C PRO A 113 -5.44 3.15 20.36
N GLY A 114 -4.76 2.02 20.23
CA GLY A 114 -4.94 0.89 21.17
C GLY A 114 -4.52 -0.48 20.66
N LEU A 115 -4.29 -0.64 19.35
CA LEU A 115 -3.95 -1.95 18.77
C LEU A 115 -2.46 -2.31 18.84
N GLY A 116 -1.57 -1.40 19.23
CA GLY A 116 -0.12 -1.68 19.33
C GLY A 116 0.45 -2.32 18.06
N LEU A 117 1.28 -3.37 18.19
CA LEU A 117 1.82 -4.15 17.06
C LEU A 117 0.76 -4.94 16.26
N ASN A 118 -0.50 -5.01 16.72
CA ASN A 118 -1.58 -5.64 15.96
C ASN A 118 -2.14 -4.71 14.89
N ASN A 119 -1.85 -3.40 14.95
CA ASN A 119 -2.09 -2.51 13.83
C ASN A 119 -1.08 -2.85 12.70
N PRO A 120 -1.52 -3.21 11.48
CA PRO A 120 -0.63 -3.51 10.37
C PRO A 120 0.36 -2.36 10.08
N TYR A 121 -0.02 -1.12 10.41
CA TYR A 121 0.84 0.05 10.25
C TYR A 121 2.02 0.08 11.24
N GLU A 122 1.77 -0.02 12.54
CA GLU A 122 2.83 -0.01 13.57
C GLU A 122 3.80 -1.19 13.39
N LYS A 123 3.27 -2.35 12.97
CA LYS A 123 4.09 -3.52 12.60
C LYS A 123 5.00 -3.23 11.40
N ARG A 124 4.52 -2.54 10.37
CA ARG A 124 5.32 -2.16 9.20
C ARG A 124 6.41 -1.15 9.60
N LYS A 125 6.05 -0.15 10.39
CA LYS A 125 6.97 0.87 10.88
C LYS A 125 8.10 0.27 11.73
N ALA A 126 7.77 -0.61 12.70
CA ALA A 126 8.77 -1.30 13.51
C ALA A 126 9.72 -2.17 12.66
N ARG A 127 9.19 -2.85 11.62
CA ARG A 127 10.01 -3.63 10.68
C ARG A 127 10.94 -2.77 9.84
N GLU A 128 10.45 -1.62 9.36
CA GLU A 128 11.26 -0.67 8.61
C GLU A 128 12.35 -0.05 9.49
N GLU A 129 12.03 0.32 10.73
CA GLU A 129 13.01 0.80 11.71
C GLU A 129 14.08 -0.24 12.01
N LEU A 130 13.70 -1.52 12.18
CA LEU A 130 14.66 -2.62 12.34
C LEU A 130 15.51 -2.83 11.09
N ALA A 131 14.93 -2.80 9.89
CA ALA A 131 15.68 -2.92 8.64
C ALA A 131 16.67 -1.76 8.46
N MET A 132 16.25 -0.54 8.79
CA MET A 132 17.09 0.66 8.74
C MET A 132 18.17 0.68 9.83
N ALA A 133 17.93 0.05 10.99
CA ALA A 133 18.94 -0.13 12.02
C ALA A 133 19.97 -1.21 11.63
N ARG A 134 19.51 -2.28 10.95
CA ARG A 134 20.39 -3.30 10.34
C ARG A 134 21.26 -2.72 9.24
N SER A 135 20.69 -1.94 8.31
CA SER A 135 21.46 -1.31 7.23
C SER A 135 22.46 -0.27 7.74
N ARG A 136 22.24 0.29 8.93
CA ARG A 136 23.16 1.22 9.60
C ARG A 136 24.21 0.52 10.48
N GLY A 137 24.21 -0.81 10.55
CA GLY A 137 25.18 -1.58 11.34
C GLY A 137 25.05 -1.43 12.86
N LYS A 138 23.95 -0.86 13.38
CA LYS A 138 23.72 -0.68 14.84
C LYS A 138 23.22 -1.95 15.53
N LEU A 139 22.79 -2.95 14.77
CA LEU A 139 22.38 -4.26 15.26
C LEU A 139 23.50 -5.25 14.94
N ILE A 140 24.27 -5.65 15.96
CA ILE A 140 25.17 -6.78 15.88
C ILE A 140 24.32 -8.03 16.14
N THR A 141 24.05 -8.82 15.11
CA THR A 141 23.56 -10.19 15.31
C THR A 141 24.70 -10.96 15.94
N GLY A 142 24.49 -11.51 17.14
CA GLY A 142 25.51 -12.32 17.82
C GLY A 142 26.08 -13.37 16.87
N GLN A 143 27.41 -13.40 16.74
CA GLN A 143 28.10 -14.41 15.96
C GLN A 143 27.78 -15.77 16.58
N GLN A 144 27.13 -16.65 15.83
CA GLN A 144 27.11 -18.06 16.19
C GLN A 144 28.53 -18.55 15.93
N GLU A 145 29.21 -19.00 16.98
CA GLU A 145 30.52 -19.64 16.85
C GLU A 145 30.33 -20.93 16.04
N GLU A 146 30.77 -20.93 14.78
CA GLU A 146 30.81 -22.13 13.93
C GLU A 146 31.97 -23.03 14.38
N GLY A 147 31.76 -23.74 15.49
CA GLY A 147 32.61 -24.82 15.96
C GLY A 147 32.27 -26.14 15.25
N ASN A 148 33.03 -26.42 14.18
CA ASN A 148 33.34 -27.74 13.62
C ASN A 148 32.19 -28.73 13.36
N GLN A 149 31.74 -28.80 12.10
CA GLN A 149 30.94 -29.91 11.56
C GLN A 149 31.72 -31.23 11.72
N ARG A 150 31.25 -32.18 12.54
CA ARG A 150 31.04 -33.60 12.18
C ARG A 150 30.08 -34.26 13.18
N GLN A 151 29.09 -34.95 12.62
CA GLN A 151 28.24 -35.97 13.23
C GLN A 151 26.94 -35.50 13.93
N GLY A 152 25.84 -35.53 13.15
CA GLY A 152 24.51 -35.96 13.59
C GLY A 152 23.77 -35.14 14.64
N GLY A 153 22.81 -34.32 14.21
CA GLY A 153 21.71 -33.81 15.05
C GLY A 153 21.79 -32.31 15.33
N GLY A 154 21.08 -31.52 14.51
CA GLY A 154 20.93 -30.07 14.66
C GLY A 154 20.24 -29.72 15.99
N GLY A 155 21.05 -29.48 17.01
CA GLY A 155 20.58 -29.16 18.33
C GLY A 155 20.43 -27.66 18.55
N ASN A 156 19.21 -27.13 18.43
CA ASN A 156 18.84 -25.74 18.75
C ASN A 156 19.58 -25.16 19.97
N SER A 157 20.54 -24.26 19.72
CA SER A 157 21.16 -23.39 20.74
C SER A 157 20.19 -22.34 21.31
N ASN A 158 18.98 -22.25 20.76
CA ASN A 158 17.88 -21.42 21.26
C ASN A 158 17.10 -22.03 22.43
N SER A 159 17.54 -23.17 22.99
CA SER A 159 16.92 -23.74 24.19
C SER A 159 17.61 -23.21 25.45
N SER A 160 16.82 -22.73 26.41
CA SER A 160 17.31 -22.29 27.72
C SER A 160 18.13 -23.38 28.43
N GLY A 161 17.80 -24.66 28.24
CA GLY A 161 18.54 -25.77 28.83
C GLY A 161 20.01 -25.82 28.39
N LYS A 162 20.27 -25.65 27.09
CA LYS A 162 21.63 -25.65 26.54
C LYS A 162 22.43 -24.40 26.89
N PHE A 163 21.74 -23.27 27.04
CA PHE A 163 22.34 -22.04 27.53
C PHE A 163 22.87 -22.23 28.97
N PHE A 164 22.04 -22.76 29.87
CA PHE A 164 22.48 -22.99 31.25
C PHE A 164 23.51 -24.12 31.36
N GLU A 165 23.43 -25.13 30.50
CA GLU A 165 24.46 -26.17 30.42
C GLU A 165 25.82 -25.60 29.97
N HIS A 166 25.83 -24.73 28.96
CA HIS A 166 27.03 -24.01 28.55
C HIS A 166 27.57 -23.11 29.68
N MET A 167 26.70 -22.37 30.37
CA MET A 167 27.11 -21.55 31.51
C MET A 167 27.69 -22.39 32.65
N GLN A 168 27.10 -23.55 32.96
CA GLN A 168 27.65 -24.49 33.94
C GLN A 168 29.00 -25.06 33.49
N GLN A 169 29.19 -25.32 32.20
CA GLN A 169 30.48 -25.74 31.65
C GLN A 169 31.54 -24.65 31.79
N VAL A 170 31.21 -23.39 31.50
CA VAL A 170 32.12 -22.24 31.68
C VAL A 170 32.53 -22.09 33.16
N VAL A 171 31.57 -22.19 34.08
CA VAL A 171 31.87 -22.14 35.52
C VAL A 171 32.75 -23.31 35.96
N LYS A 172 32.48 -24.54 35.48
CA LYS A 172 33.32 -25.71 35.77
C LYS A 172 34.74 -25.56 35.21
N GLN A 173 34.90 -25.00 34.02
CA GLN A 173 36.22 -24.73 33.43
C GLN A 173 37.00 -23.69 34.25
N ALA A 174 36.34 -22.62 34.69
CA ALA A 174 36.95 -21.61 35.55
C ALA A 174 37.40 -22.19 36.90
N VAL A 175 36.58 -23.04 37.53
CA VAL A 175 36.94 -23.73 38.78
C VAL A 175 38.11 -24.70 38.57
N ARG A 176 38.13 -25.41 37.45
CA ARG A 176 39.24 -26.32 37.11
C ARG A 176 40.56 -25.56 36.90
N GLN A 177 40.53 -24.42 36.20
CA GLN A 177 41.71 -23.57 36.04
C GLN A 177 42.22 -23.04 37.38
N GLY A 178 41.33 -22.67 38.30
CA GLY A 178 41.72 -22.25 39.65
C GLY A 178 42.35 -23.36 40.49
N GLY A 179 41.91 -24.61 40.35
CA GLY A 179 42.51 -25.76 41.05
C GLY A 179 43.88 -26.17 40.51
N GLU A 180 44.12 -26.03 39.20
CA GLU A 180 45.42 -26.32 38.57
C GLU A 180 46.51 -25.28 38.95
N GLU A 181 46.13 -24.11 39.47
CA GLU A 181 47.02 -23.08 40.02
C GLU A 181 47.37 -23.29 41.50
N GLU A 182 46.56 -24.04 42.27
CA GLU A 182 46.82 -24.35 43.68
C GLU A 182 47.74 -25.57 43.88
N ASP A 183 47.71 -26.55 42.95
CA ASP A 183 48.59 -27.74 43.00
C ASP A 183 50.04 -27.50 42.50
N GLN A 184 50.37 -26.26 42.08
CA GLN A 184 51.72 -25.85 41.62
C GLN A 184 52.48 -24.96 42.62
N ARG A 185 52.08 -24.93 43.89
CA ARG A 185 52.79 -24.27 45.00
C ARG A 185 53.14 -25.25 46.10
#